data_AF-A0A916W634-F1
#
_entry.id   AF-A0A916W634-F1
#
_cell.length_a   1.000
_cell.length_b   1.000
_cell.length_c   1.000
_cell.angle_alpha   90.00
_cell.angle_beta   90.00
_cell.angle_gamma   90.00
#
_symmetry.space_group_name_H-M   'P 1'
#
loop_
_entity.id
_entity.type
_entity.pdbx_description
1 polymer ?
#
loop_
_entity_poly.entity_id
_entity_poly.type
_entity_poly.pdbx_seq_one_letter_code
_entity_poly.pdbx_strand_id
1 'polypeptide(L)'
;MELFHYHHWTNQVEETEKFYVENGFEVSGRFAKVKDGMKTYHPPLQWDDFRKENPVFRIIEVRKGKVNVTFGAAKRIMFDHIGFLVSKEEHDELCNLARQFGWNVNEGDRRTFIGTPSRLRLELQQREDVVEGGSDFISSIEIVVKEPSHVQDFTRFLGNKLENIKLTVGEQLALKKVLICGSSIGSAKSPNEVCIEFVGP
;
A
#
# COMPACT_ATOMS: atom_id res chain seq x y z
N MET A 1 2.92 -2.04 16.22
CA MET A 1 2.80 -1.49 14.86
C MET A 1 3.30 -2.49 13.84
N GLU A 2 2.46 -2.87 12.88
CA GLU A 2 2.77 -3.87 11.85
C GLU A 2 2.58 -3.25 10.45
N LEU A 3 3.61 -3.34 9.59
CA LEU A 3 3.51 -2.90 8.21
C LEU A 3 2.69 -3.93 7.42
N PHE A 4 1.58 -3.50 6.83
CA PHE A 4 0.64 -4.42 6.18
C PHE A 4 0.24 -3.98 4.77
N HIS A 5 0.41 -2.69 4.43
CA HIS A 5 -0.20 -2.11 3.25
C HIS A 5 0.75 -1.26 2.41
N TYR A 6 0.55 -1.27 1.09
CA TYR A 6 1.06 -0.25 0.19
C TYR A 6 0.11 0.01 -0.99
N HIS A 7 0.15 1.25 -1.50
CA HIS A 7 -0.75 1.74 -2.55
C HIS A 7 0.00 2.34 -3.74
N HIS A 8 -0.44 1.96 -4.95
CA HIS A 8 0.02 2.58 -6.20
C HIS A 8 -1.11 3.15 -7.04
N TRP A 9 -0.84 4.25 -7.71
CA TRP A 9 -1.58 4.63 -8.90
C TRP A 9 -0.87 4.08 -10.14
N THR A 10 -1.60 3.53 -11.09
CA THR A 10 -1.02 2.85 -12.26
C THR A 10 -1.82 3.07 -13.54
N ASN A 11 -1.14 3.06 -14.67
CA ASN A 11 -1.74 3.02 -16.01
C ASN A 11 -1.94 1.58 -16.54
N GLN A 12 -1.60 0.57 -15.73
CA GLN A 12 -1.65 -0.85 -16.08
C GLN A 12 -2.48 -1.63 -15.03
N VAL A 13 -3.74 -1.22 -14.84
CA VAL A 13 -4.58 -1.69 -13.73
C VAL A 13 -4.88 -3.19 -13.83
N GLU A 14 -5.28 -3.64 -15.01
CA GLU A 14 -5.63 -5.05 -15.26
C GLU A 14 -4.40 -5.95 -15.14
N GLU A 15 -3.27 -5.52 -15.71
CA GLU A 15 -2.00 -6.23 -15.62
C GLU A 15 -1.48 -6.29 -14.18
N THR A 16 -1.68 -5.22 -13.40
CA THR A 16 -1.30 -5.18 -11.97
C THR A 16 -2.12 -6.18 -11.17
N GLU A 17 -3.43 -6.25 -11.39
CA GLU A 17 -4.28 -7.25 -10.73
C GLU A 17 -3.85 -8.67 -11.09
N LYS A 18 -3.69 -8.94 -12.38
CA LYS A 18 -3.25 -10.24 -12.90
C LYS A 18 -1.93 -10.67 -12.26
N PHE A 19 -0.94 -9.77 -12.20
CA PHE A 19 0.35 -10.03 -11.57
C PHE A 19 0.18 -10.51 -10.11
N TYR A 20 -0.60 -9.80 -9.30
CA TYR A 20 -0.79 -10.19 -7.90
C TYR A 20 -1.53 -11.53 -7.79
N VAL A 21 -2.57 -11.75 -8.59
CA VAL A 21 -3.31 -13.03 -8.59
C VAL A 21 -2.41 -14.20 -9.00
N GLU A 22 -1.58 -14.05 -10.03
CA GLU A 22 -0.60 -15.08 -10.44
C GLU A 22 0.46 -15.37 -9.37
N ASN A 23 0.71 -14.42 -8.47
CA ASN A 23 1.60 -14.59 -7.30
C ASN A 23 0.82 -15.00 -6.03
N GLY A 24 -0.40 -15.52 -6.20
CA GLY A 24 -1.20 -16.10 -5.13
C GLY A 24 -1.78 -15.08 -4.16
N PHE A 25 -2.07 -13.86 -4.63
CA PHE A 25 -3.00 -12.96 -3.95
C PHE A 25 -4.43 -13.23 -4.41
N GLU A 26 -5.38 -12.88 -3.56
CA GLU A 26 -6.81 -12.94 -3.85
C GLU A 26 -7.35 -11.52 -4.02
N VAL A 27 -8.26 -11.32 -4.97
CA VAL A 27 -8.95 -10.04 -5.14
C VAL A 27 -9.97 -9.89 -4.01
N SER A 28 -9.88 -8.83 -3.22
CA SER A 28 -10.86 -8.53 -2.16
C SER A 28 -12.02 -7.68 -2.71
N GLY A 29 -11.72 -6.75 -3.62
CA GLY A 29 -12.76 -5.93 -4.25
C GLY A 29 -12.22 -4.97 -5.30
N ARG A 30 -13.11 -4.57 -6.21
CA ARG A 30 -12.83 -3.57 -7.24
C ARG A 30 -13.87 -2.45 -7.17
N PHE A 31 -13.43 -1.24 -6.93
CA PHE A 31 -14.28 -0.06 -6.75
C PHE A 31 -14.10 0.88 -7.94
N ALA A 32 -15.13 1.01 -8.77
CA ALA A 32 -15.04 1.77 -10.01
C ALA A 32 -16.09 2.86 -10.10
N LYS A 33 -15.72 3.91 -10.86
CA LYS A 33 -16.68 4.85 -11.41
C LYS A 33 -17.18 4.30 -12.75
N VAL A 34 -18.49 4.19 -12.89
CA VAL A 34 -19.21 3.89 -14.13
C VAL A 34 -20.08 5.08 -14.52
N LYS A 35 -20.78 5.00 -15.66
CA LYS A 35 -21.68 6.05 -16.13
C LYS A 35 -22.72 6.46 -15.07
N ASP A 36 -23.28 5.47 -14.37
CA ASP A 36 -24.39 5.65 -13.42
C ASP A 36 -23.93 5.83 -11.95
N GLY A 37 -22.64 6.12 -11.73
CA GLY A 37 -22.11 6.41 -10.40
C GLY A 37 -20.96 5.49 -9.98
N MET A 38 -20.92 5.14 -8.69
CA MET A 38 -19.93 4.22 -8.14
C MET A 38 -20.51 2.81 -8.10
N LYS A 39 -19.72 1.83 -8.54
CA LYS A 39 -20.07 0.42 -8.51
C LYS A 39 -18.90 -0.39 -7.95
N THR A 40 -19.24 -1.45 -7.23
CA THR A 40 -18.26 -2.40 -6.69
C THR A 40 -18.42 -3.74 -7.39
N TYR A 41 -17.31 -4.34 -7.81
CA TYR A 41 -17.25 -5.68 -8.38
C TYR A 41 -16.43 -6.57 -7.46
N HIS A 42 -17.10 -7.53 -6.82
CA HIS A 42 -16.48 -8.52 -5.96
C HIS A 42 -16.19 -9.82 -6.73
N PRO A 43 -15.24 -10.66 -6.28
CA PRO A 43 -15.14 -12.03 -6.75
C PRO A 43 -16.49 -12.77 -6.66
N PRO A 44 -16.77 -13.73 -7.54
CA PRO A 44 -15.87 -14.30 -8.56
C PRO A 44 -15.80 -13.51 -9.88
N LEU A 45 -16.40 -12.30 -9.96
CA LEU A 45 -16.41 -11.51 -11.20
C LEU A 45 -15.00 -11.24 -11.73
N GLN A 46 -14.84 -11.44 -13.03
CA GLN A 46 -13.62 -11.25 -13.81
C GLN A 46 -13.75 -10.05 -14.74
N TRP A 47 -12.63 -9.62 -15.35
CA TRP A 47 -12.58 -8.44 -16.22
C TRP A 47 -13.62 -8.43 -17.34
N ASP A 48 -13.86 -9.58 -17.96
CA ASP A 48 -14.82 -9.69 -19.06
C ASP A 48 -16.28 -9.53 -18.63
N ASP A 49 -16.60 -9.73 -17.34
CA ASP A 49 -17.96 -9.56 -16.81
C ASP A 49 -18.38 -8.08 -16.76
N PHE A 50 -17.42 -7.15 -16.69
CA PHE A 50 -17.69 -5.72 -16.52
C PHE A 50 -17.02 -4.80 -17.55
N ARG A 51 -16.15 -5.31 -18.42
CA ARG A 51 -15.43 -4.49 -19.42
C ARG A 51 -16.37 -3.63 -20.29
N LYS A 52 -17.56 -4.15 -20.63
CA LYS A 52 -18.56 -3.44 -21.45
C LYS A 52 -19.10 -2.17 -20.79
N GLU A 53 -19.03 -2.07 -19.46
CA GLU A 53 -19.44 -0.87 -18.71
C GLU A 53 -18.38 0.25 -18.76
N ASN A 54 -17.20 -0.03 -19.34
CA ASN A 54 -16.03 0.84 -19.37
C ASN A 54 -15.69 1.46 -17.98
N PRO A 55 -15.55 0.64 -16.93
CA PRO A 55 -15.32 1.13 -15.58
C PRO A 55 -13.96 1.84 -15.46
N VAL A 56 -13.95 2.96 -14.73
CA VAL A 56 -12.71 3.61 -14.30
C VAL A 56 -12.45 3.22 -12.85
N PHE A 57 -11.54 2.27 -12.64
CA PHE A 57 -11.19 1.77 -11.31
C PHE A 57 -10.53 2.85 -10.48
N ARG A 58 -11.18 3.21 -9.37
CA ARG A 58 -10.62 4.09 -8.35
C ARG A 58 -9.64 3.33 -7.48
N ILE A 59 -10.03 2.14 -7.05
CA ILE A 59 -9.25 1.26 -6.20
C ILE A 59 -9.59 -0.18 -6.58
N ILE A 60 -8.57 -1.02 -6.70
CA ILE A 60 -8.64 -2.48 -6.65
C ILE A 60 -7.81 -2.90 -5.45
N GLU A 61 -8.33 -3.84 -4.67
CA GLU A 61 -7.70 -4.37 -3.48
C GLU A 61 -7.43 -5.86 -3.66
N VAL A 62 -6.19 -6.27 -3.40
CA VAL A 62 -5.76 -7.67 -3.40
C VAL A 62 -5.06 -7.99 -2.08
N ARG A 63 -5.19 -9.23 -1.61
CA ARG A 63 -4.70 -9.67 -0.30
C ARG A 63 -3.94 -11.00 -0.39
N LYS A 64 -2.93 -11.17 0.45
CA LYS A 64 -2.22 -12.45 0.65
C LYS A 64 -1.79 -12.54 2.11
N GLY A 65 -2.50 -13.36 2.89
CA GLY A 65 -2.36 -13.32 4.34
C GLY A 65 -2.59 -11.91 4.89
N LYS A 66 -1.64 -11.42 5.68
CA LYS A 66 -1.67 -10.07 6.24
C LYS A 66 -1.23 -8.97 5.28
N VAL A 67 -0.83 -9.30 4.06
CA VAL A 67 -0.42 -8.31 3.05
C VAL A 67 -1.65 -7.80 2.32
N ASN A 68 -1.84 -6.48 2.33
CA ASN A 68 -2.86 -5.78 1.57
C ASN A 68 -2.22 -4.88 0.52
N VAL A 69 -2.65 -4.98 -0.74
CA VAL A 69 -2.18 -4.11 -1.81
C VAL A 69 -3.36 -3.44 -2.45
N THR A 70 -3.29 -2.11 -2.55
CA THR A 70 -4.26 -1.35 -3.32
C THR A 70 -3.60 -0.76 -4.56
N PHE A 71 -4.38 -0.64 -5.62
CA PHE A 71 -3.99 0.14 -6.78
C PHE A 71 -5.17 0.75 -7.52
N GLY A 72 -4.97 1.92 -8.12
CA GLY A 72 -6.01 2.66 -8.83
C GLY A 72 -5.54 3.22 -10.17
N ALA A 73 -6.48 3.61 -11.03
CA ALA A 73 -6.15 4.12 -12.37
C ALA A 73 -5.51 5.52 -12.32
N ALA A 74 -4.40 5.70 -13.05
CA ALA A 74 -3.79 6.98 -13.35
C ALA A 74 -3.08 6.96 -14.72
N LYS A 75 -2.59 8.12 -15.16
CA LYS A 75 -1.86 8.26 -16.44
C LYS A 75 -0.45 7.69 -16.42
N ARG A 76 0.12 7.48 -15.23
CA ARG A 76 1.48 6.97 -15.00
C ARG A 76 1.55 6.27 -13.65
N ILE A 77 2.57 5.45 -13.46
CA ILE A 77 2.88 4.81 -12.18
C ILE A 77 3.27 5.89 -11.16
N MET A 78 2.62 5.90 -10.01
CA MET A 78 2.96 6.76 -8.88
C MET A 78 2.79 5.98 -7.58
N PHE A 79 3.84 5.96 -6.77
CA PHE A 79 3.74 5.44 -5.42
C PHE A 79 3.07 6.48 -4.51
N ASP A 80 2.13 6.03 -3.67
CA ASP A 80 1.30 6.92 -2.87
C ASP A 80 1.60 6.82 -1.37
N HIS A 81 1.35 5.65 -0.78
CA HIS A 81 1.47 5.49 0.66
C HIS A 81 1.76 4.05 1.08
N ILE A 82 2.17 3.92 2.33
CA ILE A 82 2.23 2.67 3.08
C ILE A 82 1.28 2.74 4.27
N GLY A 83 0.81 1.59 4.74
CA GLY A 83 -0.09 1.51 5.88
C GLY A 83 0.40 0.59 6.98
N PHE A 84 0.11 1.00 8.22
CA PHE A 84 0.40 0.26 9.43
C PHE A 84 -0.87 -0.11 10.18
N LEU A 85 -0.91 -1.34 10.67
CA LEU A 85 -1.80 -1.71 11.76
C LEU A 85 -1.20 -1.19 13.06
N VAL A 86 -1.97 -0.41 13.80
CA VAL A 86 -1.55 0.26 15.03
C VAL A 86 -2.56 0.06 16.14
N SER A 87 -2.08 -0.05 17.37
CA SER A 87 -2.95 0.09 18.54
C SER A 87 -3.48 1.52 18.66
N LYS A 88 -4.44 1.74 19.58
CA LYS A 88 -4.92 3.09 19.86
C LYS A 88 -3.81 3.98 20.42
N GLU A 89 -2.99 3.45 21.31
CA GLU A 89 -1.88 4.18 21.92
C GLU A 89 -0.86 4.58 20.86
N GLU A 90 -0.47 3.65 19.97
CA GLU A 90 0.44 3.92 18.85
C GLU A 90 -0.15 4.95 17.87
N HIS A 91 -1.45 4.83 17.56
CA HIS A 91 -2.15 5.79 16.73
C HIS A 91 -2.08 7.21 17.30
N ASP A 92 -2.44 7.38 18.57
CA ASP A 92 -2.50 8.68 19.23
C ASP A 92 -1.09 9.28 19.39
N GLU A 93 -0.09 8.46 19.71
CA GLU A 93 1.33 8.86 19.76
C GLU A 93 1.80 9.41 18.40
N LEU A 94 1.59 8.67 17.31
CA LEU A 94 2.03 9.05 15.97
C LEU A 94 1.30 10.31 15.46
N CYS A 95 -0.01 10.42 15.73
CA CYS A 95 -0.77 11.60 15.34
C CYS A 95 -0.28 12.85 16.09
N ASN A 96 -0.04 12.75 17.39
CA ASN A 96 0.49 13.86 18.18
C ASN A 96 1.89 14.26 17.72
N LEU A 97 2.76 13.30 17.46
CA LEU A 97 4.11 13.55 16.94
C LEU A 97 4.05 14.21 15.55
N ALA A 98 3.15 13.77 14.67
CA ALA A 98 3.01 14.34 13.34
C ALA A 98 2.58 15.82 13.41
N ARG A 99 1.66 16.14 14.33
CA ARG A 99 1.27 17.54 14.58
C ARG A 99 2.44 18.37 15.12
N GLN A 100 3.31 17.83 15.96
CA GLN A 100 4.52 18.52 16.43
C GLN A 100 5.52 18.79 15.30
N PHE A 101 5.59 17.91 14.30
CA PHE A 101 6.37 18.11 13.07
C PHE A 101 5.71 19.08 12.09
N GLY A 102 4.51 19.58 12.39
CA GLY A 102 3.71 20.42 11.48
C GLY A 102 3.17 19.64 10.27
N TRP A 103 3.08 18.31 10.37
CA TRP A 103 2.55 17.47 9.31
C TRP A 103 1.03 17.42 9.35
N ASN A 104 0.42 17.18 8.19
CA ASN A 104 -1.03 17.10 8.08
C ASN A 104 -1.52 15.75 8.61
N VAL A 105 -2.46 15.78 9.55
CA VAL A 105 -3.13 14.59 10.08
C VAL A 105 -4.59 14.65 9.68
N ASN A 106 -5.04 13.67 8.91
CA ASN A 106 -6.42 13.53 8.46
C ASN A 106 -7.04 12.29 9.09
N GLU A 107 -7.70 12.49 10.23
CA GLU A 107 -8.44 11.44 10.94
C GLU A 107 -9.79 11.23 10.27
N GLY A 108 -9.97 10.06 9.65
CA GLY A 108 -11.26 9.62 9.14
C GLY A 108 -11.84 8.51 10.00
N ASP A 109 -13.15 8.27 9.88
CA ASP A 109 -13.89 7.28 10.68
C ASP A 109 -13.31 5.86 10.64
N ARG A 110 -12.58 5.51 9.58
CA ARG A 110 -12.03 4.16 9.37
C ARG A 110 -10.52 4.07 9.49
N ARG A 111 -9.81 5.16 9.25
CA ARG A 111 -8.34 5.21 9.18
C ARG A 111 -7.85 6.64 9.15
N THR A 112 -6.62 6.83 9.57
CA THR A 112 -5.97 8.14 9.62
C THR A 112 -4.87 8.20 8.58
N PHE A 113 -4.75 9.33 7.87
CA PHE A 113 -3.64 9.60 6.97
C PHE A 113 -2.75 10.70 7.52
N ILE A 114 -1.44 10.43 7.55
CA ILE A 114 -0.41 11.42 7.83
C ILE A 114 0.26 11.80 6.52
N GLY A 115 0.16 13.07 6.13
CA GLY A 115 0.83 13.63 4.96
C GLY A 115 2.19 14.21 5.31
N THR A 116 3.25 13.73 4.66
CA THR A 116 4.63 14.17 4.92
C THR A 116 5.16 15.10 3.81
N PRO A 117 6.21 15.90 4.08
CA PRO A 117 6.88 16.74 3.07
C PRO A 117 7.43 15.96 1.87
N SER A 118 7.77 14.69 2.06
CA SER A 118 8.29 13.83 0.98
C SER A 118 7.21 13.38 -0.02
N ARG A 119 5.94 13.73 0.25
CA ARG A 119 4.72 13.25 -0.43
C ARG A 119 4.40 11.78 -0.20
N LEU A 120 5.26 11.03 0.49
CA LEU A 120 4.90 9.72 1.02
C LEU A 120 3.89 9.92 2.14
N ARG A 121 2.72 9.31 2.04
CA ARG A 121 1.74 9.33 3.14
C ARG A 121 1.87 8.06 3.98
N LEU A 122 1.45 8.17 5.24
CA LEU A 122 1.32 7.02 6.14
C LEU A 122 -0.16 6.83 6.45
N GLU A 123 -0.66 5.63 6.20
CA GLU A 123 -1.98 5.19 6.65
C GLU A 123 -1.83 4.52 8.01
N LEU A 124 -2.64 4.95 8.97
CA LEU A 124 -2.77 4.32 10.29
C LEU A 124 -4.13 3.65 10.35
N GLN A 125 -4.11 2.34 10.56
CA GLN A 125 -5.28 1.48 10.59
C GLN A 125 -5.38 0.78 11.93
N GLN A 126 -6.54 0.86 12.58
CA GLN A 126 -6.79 0.21 13.87
C GLN A 126 -7.70 -1.02 13.73
N ARG A 127 -8.36 -1.18 12.59
CA ARG A 127 -9.25 -2.31 12.34
C ARG A 127 -8.44 -3.52 11.89
N GLU A 128 -8.60 -4.64 12.58
CA GLU A 128 -7.91 -5.88 12.23
C GLU A 128 -8.56 -6.59 11.02
N ASP A 129 -9.82 -6.28 10.69
CA ASP A 129 -10.57 -6.90 9.60
C ASP A 129 -10.08 -6.53 8.18
N VAL A 130 -9.07 -5.65 8.07
CA VAL A 130 -8.45 -5.29 6.78
C VAL A 130 -7.32 -6.22 6.36
N VAL A 131 -6.88 -7.07 7.29
CA VAL A 131 -5.98 -8.19 7.03
C VAL A 131 -6.74 -9.48 7.30
N GLU A 132 -6.64 -10.44 6.40
CA GLU A 132 -7.31 -11.74 6.56
C GLU A 132 -6.26 -12.83 6.80
N GLY A 133 -6.71 -13.96 7.36
CA GLY A 133 -5.86 -15.03 7.86
C GLY A 133 -4.76 -15.52 6.90
N GLY A 134 -3.73 -16.12 7.48
CA GLY A 134 -2.54 -16.58 6.75
C GLY A 134 -1.27 -16.16 7.48
N SER A 135 -0.14 -16.74 7.08
CA SER A 135 1.17 -16.46 7.66
C SER A 135 1.98 -15.46 6.84
N ASP A 136 1.50 -15.03 5.67
CA ASP A 136 2.21 -14.11 4.80
C ASP A 136 2.14 -12.67 5.36
N PHE A 137 3.29 -12.00 5.52
CA PHE A 137 3.39 -10.62 6.03
C PHE A 137 4.52 -9.84 5.36
N ILE A 138 4.42 -8.51 5.37
CA ILE A 138 5.50 -7.64 4.86
C ILE A 138 6.60 -7.59 5.90
N SER A 139 7.75 -8.17 5.58
CA SER A 139 8.94 -8.15 6.44
C SER A 139 9.71 -6.84 6.28
N SER A 140 9.87 -6.36 5.04
CA SER A 140 10.50 -5.07 4.80
C SER A 140 10.12 -4.44 3.47
N ILE A 141 10.36 -3.13 3.36
CA ILE A 141 10.22 -2.37 2.12
C ILE A 141 11.41 -1.45 1.88
N GLU A 142 11.69 -1.18 0.62
CA GLU A 142 12.65 -0.16 0.20
C GLU A 142 11.95 0.95 -0.58
N ILE A 143 12.05 2.17 -0.09
CA ILE A 143 11.42 3.36 -0.68
C ILE A 143 12.51 4.38 -1.05
N VAL A 144 12.35 4.99 -2.22
CA VAL A 144 13.14 6.15 -2.65
C VAL A 144 12.39 7.42 -2.28
N VAL A 145 13.08 8.38 -1.68
CA VAL A 145 12.60 9.74 -1.43
C VAL A 145 13.51 10.75 -2.12
N LYS A 146 13.02 11.97 -2.33
CA LYS A 146 13.74 12.97 -3.12
C LYS A 146 14.94 13.61 -2.44
N GLU A 147 14.83 13.85 -1.13
CA GLU A 147 15.77 14.67 -0.39
C GLU A 147 16.32 13.87 0.79
N PRO A 148 17.61 14.02 1.13
CA PRO A 148 18.20 13.42 2.32
C PRO A 148 17.49 13.82 3.63
N SER A 149 16.97 15.05 3.69
CA SER A 149 16.18 15.54 4.85
C SER A 149 14.94 14.68 5.09
N HIS A 150 14.28 14.18 4.04
CA HIS A 150 13.14 13.30 4.19
C HIS A 150 13.51 11.99 4.87
N VAL A 151 14.70 11.43 4.61
CA VAL A 151 15.18 10.24 5.33
C VAL A 151 15.31 10.54 6.83
N GLN A 152 15.94 11.67 7.17
CA GLN A 152 16.13 12.10 8.56
C GLN A 152 14.79 12.33 9.28
N ASP A 153 13.84 12.97 8.59
CA ASP A 153 12.51 13.21 9.12
C ASP A 153 11.80 11.91 9.49
N PHE A 154 11.83 10.91 8.60
CA PHE A 154 11.28 9.58 8.88
C PHE A 154 12.03 8.85 9.99
N THR A 155 13.36 8.96 10.06
CA THR A 155 14.15 8.41 11.18
C THR A 155 13.73 9.03 12.51
N ARG A 156 13.50 10.34 12.57
CA ARG A 156 13.05 11.02 13.80
C ARG A 156 11.60 10.69 14.14
N PHE A 157 10.74 10.53 13.14
CA PHE A 157 9.31 10.27 13.32
C PHE A 157 9.02 8.82 13.73
N LEU A 158 9.60 7.84 13.04
CA LEU A 158 9.37 6.42 13.33
C LEU A 158 10.39 5.85 14.34
N GLY A 159 11.58 6.45 14.48
CA GLY A 159 12.59 5.98 15.42
C GLY A 159 12.99 4.53 15.18
N ASN A 160 12.98 3.72 16.25
CA ASN A 160 13.18 2.27 16.17
C ASN A 160 12.08 1.53 15.40
N LYS A 161 10.91 2.16 15.19
CA LYS A 161 9.81 1.58 14.41
C LYS A 161 10.12 1.55 12.89
N LEU A 162 11.30 2.03 12.46
CA LEU A 162 11.76 2.08 11.06
C LEU A 162 12.53 0.82 10.62
N GLU A 163 12.73 -0.18 11.47
CA GLU A 163 13.55 -1.38 11.18
C GLU A 163 13.16 -2.08 9.86
N ASN A 164 11.88 -2.06 9.52
CA ASN A 164 11.34 -2.72 8.32
C ASN A 164 11.24 -1.80 7.10
N ILE A 165 11.75 -0.57 7.18
CA ILE A 165 11.63 0.44 6.12
C ILE A 165 12.99 1.03 5.81
N LYS A 166 13.53 0.69 4.64
CA LYS A 166 14.75 1.28 4.13
C LYS A 166 14.42 2.45 3.21
N LEU A 167 14.84 3.64 3.61
CA LEU A 167 14.71 4.85 2.81
C LEU A 167 16.03 5.18 2.11
N THR A 168 15.96 5.49 0.83
CA THR A 168 17.11 5.89 0.01
C THR A 168 16.80 7.17 -0.76
N VAL A 169 17.82 7.90 -1.21
CA VAL A 169 17.65 9.15 -1.95
C VAL A 169 17.70 8.88 -3.46
N GLY A 170 16.81 9.51 -4.23
CA GLY A 170 16.78 9.42 -5.68
C GLY A 170 15.82 10.45 -6.30
N GLU A 171 15.60 10.38 -7.62
CA GLU A 171 14.94 11.46 -8.37
C GLU A 171 13.45 11.65 -8.04
N GLN A 172 12.76 10.56 -7.69
CA GLN A 172 11.33 10.57 -7.42
C GLN A 172 10.91 9.55 -6.36
N LEU A 173 9.79 9.86 -5.70
CA LEU A 173 9.15 8.96 -4.75
C LEU A 173 8.76 7.66 -5.46
N ALA A 174 9.30 6.54 -4.99
CA ALA A 174 9.01 5.23 -5.56
C ALA A 174 9.18 4.12 -4.51
N LEU A 175 8.30 3.11 -4.55
CA LEU A 175 8.55 1.84 -3.90
C LEU A 175 9.44 1.00 -4.83
N LYS A 176 10.57 0.50 -4.34
CA LYS A 176 11.52 -0.27 -5.15
C LYS A 176 11.43 -1.75 -4.87
N LYS A 177 11.25 -2.11 -3.61
CA LYS A 177 11.26 -3.51 -3.17
C LYS A 177 10.29 -3.72 -2.03
N VAL A 178 9.64 -4.88 -2.04
CA VAL A 178 8.84 -5.40 -0.93
C VAL A 178 9.28 -6.83 -0.67
N LEU A 179 9.62 -7.12 0.57
CA LEU A 179 9.93 -8.45 1.05
C LEU A 179 8.71 -9.00 1.78
N ILE A 180 8.15 -10.09 1.28
CA ILE A 180 7.02 -10.80 1.87
C ILE A 180 7.52 -12.14 2.41
N CYS A 181 7.46 -12.31 3.72
CA CYS A 181 7.73 -13.58 4.37
C CYS A 181 6.44 -14.40 4.43
N GLY A 182 6.49 -15.67 4.07
CA GLY A 182 5.31 -16.52 4.07
C GLY A 182 5.52 -17.85 3.35
N SER A 183 4.46 -18.34 2.73
CA SER A 183 4.41 -19.69 2.15
C SER A 183 5.05 -19.81 0.76
N SER A 184 5.25 -18.69 0.08
CA SER A 184 5.76 -18.63 -1.29
C SER A 184 7.26 -18.29 -1.30
N ILE A 185 8.00 -18.80 -2.27
CA ILE A 185 9.43 -18.48 -2.45
C ILE A 185 9.64 -18.03 -3.90
N GLY A 186 10.36 -16.92 -4.08
CA GLY A 186 10.74 -16.44 -5.40
C GLY A 186 10.86 -14.94 -5.45
N SER A 187 11.04 -14.40 -6.65
CA SER A 187 11.02 -12.96 -6.87
C SER A 187 10.40 -12.63 -8.21
N ALA A 188 9.69 -11.52 -8.28
CA ALA A 188 9.06 -11.04 -9.49
C ALA A 188 8.98 -9.52 -9.49
N LYS A 189 9.06 -8.92 -10.68
CA LYS A 189 8.90 -7.47 -10.85
C LYS A 189 7.47 -7.18 -11.28
N SER A 190 6.76 -6.38 -10.49
CA SER A 190 5.38 -5.98 -10.79
C SER A 190 5.31 -4.99 -11.97
N PRO A 191 4.14 -4.83 -12.61
CA PRO A 191 3.91 -3.78 -13.61
C PRO A 191 4.14 -2.36 -13.10
N ASN A 192 4.18 -2.17 -11.78
CA ASN A 192 4.47 -0.90 -11.13
C ASN A 192 5.97 -0.70 -10.84
N GLU A 193 6.83 -1.50 -11.48
CA GLU A 193 8.29 -1.47 -11.37
C GLU A 193 8.85 -1.85 -9.98
N VAL A 194 8.01 -2.39 -9.09
CA VAL A 194 8.39 -2.85 -7.75
C VAL A 194 8.88 -4.30 -7.82
N CYS A 195 10.05 -4.58 -7.26
CA CYS A 195 10.54 -5.95 -7.02
C CYS A 195 9.84 -6.54 -5.79
N ILE A 196 9.07 -7.61 -5.97
CA ILE A 196 8.45 -8.36 -4.88
C ILE A 196 9.27 -9.63 -4.67
N GLU A 197 9.81 -9.79 -3.46
CA GLU A 197 10.53 -10.99 -3.04
C GLU A 197 9.70 -11.75 -2.03
N PHE A 198 9.44 -13.01 -2.32
CA PHE A 198 8.77 -13.96 -1.43
C PHE A 198 9.83 -14.84 -0.78
N VAL A 199 9.85 -14.85 0.54
CA VAL A 199 10.78 -15.64 1.34
C VAL A 199 10.00 -16.62 2.20
N GLY A 200 10.52 -17.84 2.31
CA GLY A 200 9.94 -18.87 3.16
C GLY A 200 9.96 -18.49 4.65
N PRO A 201 9.25 -19.27 5.49
CA PRO A 201 9.24 -19.09 6.94
C PRO A 201 10.59 -19.39 7.60
#